data_AF-A0A969C8S6-F1
#
_entry.id   AF-A0A969C8S6-F1
#
_cell.length_a   1.000
_cell.length_b   1.000
_cell.length_c   1.000
_cell.angle_alpha   90.00
_cell.angle_beta   90.00
_cell.angle_gamma   90.00
#
_symmetry.space_group_name_H-M   'P 1'
#
loop_
_entity.id
_entity.type
_entity.pdbx_description
1 polymer ?
#
loop_
_entity_poly.entity_id
_entity_poly.type
_entity_poly.pdbx_seq_one_letter_code
_entity_poly.pdbx_strand_id
1 'polypeptide(L)' 'MLNSPRVPQVSVIIPAYNAAATLPATIASVLAQTFWDFELIIINDGSTDNTAQVAESIPRPAHPRSAL' A
#
# COMPACT_ATOMS: atom_id res chain seq x y z
N MET A 1 -13.28 14.07 22.40
CA MET A 1 -13.77 12.72 22.06
C MET A 1 -12.58 11.91 21.58
N LEU A 2 -12.35 10.71 22.12
CA LEU A 2 -11.23 9.87 21.68
C LEU A 2 -11.53 9.35 20.27
N ASN A 3 -10.70 9.73 19.30
CA ASN A 3 -10.78 9.21 17.94
C ASN A 3 -10.26 7.77 17.96
N SER A 4 -11.15 6.80 18.19
CA SER A 4 -10.77 5.39 18.09
C SER A 4 -10.26 5.11 16.67
N PRO A 5 -9.08 4.50 16.48
CA PRO A 5 -8.63 4.11 15.15
C PRO A 5 -9.68 3.17 14.56
N ARG A 6 -10.32 3.61 13.47
CA ARG A 6 -11.25 2.77 12.74
C ARG A 6 -10.46 1.71 11.98
N VAL A 7 -10.87 0.46 12.14
CA VAL A 7 -10.35 -0.66 11.37
C VAL A 7 -10.77 -0.47 9.91
N PRO A 8 -9.84 -0.52 8.94
CA PRO A 8 -10.19 -0.48 7.51
C PRO A 8 -11.18 -1.59 7.18
N GLN A 9 -12.11 -1.34 6.26
CA GLN A 9 -13.08 -2.37 5.85
C GLN A 9 -12.44 -3.48 5.01
N VAL A 10 -11.34 -3.16 4.33
CA VAL A 10 -10.61 -4.09 3.47
C VAL A 10 -9.11 -3.97 3.74
N SER A 11 -8.42 -5.10 3.78
CA SER A 11 -6.95 -5.14 3.75
C SER A 11 -6.51 -5.74 2.42
N VAL A 12 -5.71 -4.97 1.66
CA VAL A 12 -5.08 -5.44 0.42
C VAL A 12 -3.65 -5.82 0.76
N ILE A 13 -3.29 -7.09 0.58
CA ILE A 13 -1.97 -7.63 0.91
C ILE A 13 -1.25 -8.00 -0.39
N ILE A 14 -0.07 -7.43 -0.61
CA ILE A 14 0.79 -7.72 -1.75
C ILE A 14 2.08 -8.39 -1.24
N PRO A 15 2.19 -9.72 -1.27
CA PRO A 15 3.48 -10.39 -1.15
C PRO A 15 4.31 -10.11 -2.41
N ALA A 16 5.55 -9.68 -2.21
CA ALA A 16 6.46 -9.26 -3.26
C ALA A 16 7.81 -9.97 -3.10
N TYR A 17 8.13 -10.85 -4.05
CA TYR A 17 9.44 -11.48 -4.21
C TYR A 17 10.00 -11.14 -5.58
N ASN A 18 11.14 -10.46 -5.63
CA ASN A 18 11.80 -10.01 -6.86
C ASN A 18 10.85 -9.28 -7.84
N ALA A 19 10.07 -8.35 -7.29
CA ALA A 19 9.00 -7.63 -7.97
C ALA A 19 9.37 -6.18 -8.31
N ALA A 20 10.65 -5.78 -8.26
CA ALA A 20 11.06 -4.38 -8.47
C ALA A 20 10.50 -3.77 -9.76
N ALA A 21 10.38 -4.58 -10.83
CA ALA A 21 9.88 -4.13 -12.12
C ALA A 21 8.36 -3.93 -12.20
N THR A 22 7.58 -4.66 -11.39
CA THR A 22 6.10 -4.70 -11.50
C THR A 22 5.40 -4.02 -10.34
N LEU A 23 6.03 -3.99 -9.16
CA LEU A 23 5.49 -3.46 -7.93
C LEU A 23 4.91 -2.04 -8.07
N PRO A 24 5.56 -1.07 -8.77
CA PRO A 24 5.01 0.26 -8.94
C PRO A 24 3.66 0.28 -9.68
N ALA A 25 3.54 -0.52 -10.75
CA ALA A 25 2.30 -0.60 -11.53
C ALA A 25 1.18 -1.29 -10.72
N THR A 26 1.52 -2.32 -9.94
CA THR A 26 0.56 -2.99 -9.05
C THR A 26 0.03 -2.02 -8.00
N ILE A 27 0.90 -1.26 -7.33
CA ILE A 27 0.48 -0.29 -6.32
C ILE A 27 -0.35 0.83 -6.96
N ALA A 28 0.07 1.36 -8.11
CA ALA A 28 -0.73 2.36 -8.83
C ALA A 28 -2.14 1.86 -9.18
N SER A 29 -2.28 0.60 -9.57
CA SER A 29 -3.58 -0.03 -9.84
C SER A 29 -4.47 -0.10 -8.59
N VAL A 30 -3.92 -0.49 -7.44
CA VAL A 30 -4.66 -0.53 -6.16
C VAL A 30 -5.00 0.88 -5.67
N LEU A 31 -4.14 1.86 -5.89
CA LEU A 31 -4.42 3.25 -5.49
C LEU A 31 -5.43 3.94 -6.40
N ALA A 32 -5.71 3.42 -7.60
CA ALA A 32 -6.70 3.95 -8.53
C ALA A 32 -8.13 3.46 -8.26
N GLN A 33 -8.36 2.65 -7.22
CA GLN A 33 -9.69 2.14 -6.90
C GLN A 33 -10.64 3.27 -6.44
N THR A 34 -11.94 3.09 -6.69
CA THR A 34 -12.98 4.06 -6.26
C THR A 34 -13.40 3.89 -4.81
N PHE A 35 -13.08 2.75 -4.19
CA PHE A 35 -13.30 2.46 -2.78
C PHE A 35 -12.01 2.73 -2.00
N TRP A 36 -12.08 3.58 -0.96
CA TRP A 36 -10.89 4.11 -0.26
C TRP A 36 -10.77 3.69 1.21
N ASP A 37 -11.72 2.91 1.73
CA ASP A 37 -11.70 2.44 3.12
C ASP A 37 -10.91 1.13 3.25
N PHE A 38 -9.65 1.17 2.82
CA PHE A 38 -8.75 0.04 2.84
C PHE A 38 -7.34 0.42 3.32
N GLU A 39 -6.62 -0.57 3.81
CA GLU A 39 -5.17 -0.51 3.99
C GLU A 39 -4.45 -1.33 2.91
N LEU A 40 -3.27 -0.87 2.51
CA LEU A 40 -2.40 -1.58 1.57
C LEU A 40 -1.13 -1.98 2.30
N ILE A 41 -0.90 -3.29 2.39
CA ILE A 41 0.24 -3.89 3.08
C ILE A 41 1.10 -4.60 2.04
N ILE A 42 2.34 -4.16 1.88
CA ILE A 42 3.32 -4.78 1.00
C ILE A 42 4.26 -5.61 1.88
N ILE A 43 4.41 -6.90 1.57
CA ILE A 43 5.28 -7.82 2.28
C ILE A 43 6.44 -8.17 1.36
N ASN A 44 7.65 -7.72 1.69
CA ASN A 44 8.84 -8.20 1.01
C ASN A 44 9.13 -9.65 1.46
N ASP A 45 8.93 -10.62 0.56
CA ASP A 45 9.04 -12.05 0.84
C ASP A 45 10.45 -12.57 0.56
N GLY A 46 11.46 -11.91 1.14
CA GLY A 46 12.86 -12.31 0.98
C GLY A 46 13.47 -11.98 -0.38
N SER A 47 13.03 -10.90 -1.04
CA SER A 47 13.60 -10.48 -2.33
C SER A 47 15.12 -10.27 -2.26
N THR A 48 15.80 -10.65 -3.34
CA THR A 48 17.25 -10.44 -3.54
C THR A 48 17.55 -9.29 -4.50
N ASP A 49 16.52 -8.73 -5.15
CA ASP A 49 16.62 -7.56 -6.00
C ASP A 49 16.27 -6.26 -5.23
N ASN A 50 16.01 -5.17 -5.96
CA ASN A 50 15.69 -3.86 -5.39
C ASN A 50 14.21 -3.69 -4.97
N THR A 51 13.44 -4.77 -4.78
CA THR A 51 11.99 -4.69 -4.46
C THR A 51 11.73 -3.83 -3.23
N ALA A 52 12.52 -3.98 -2.16
CA ALA A 52 12.35 -3.22 -0.92
C ALA A 52 12.57 -1.72 -1.15
N GLN A 53 13.64 -1.35 -1.86
CA GLN A 53 13.96 0.04 -2.19
C GLN A 53 12.87 0.66 -3.06
N VAL A 54 12.34 -0.09 -4.02
CA VAL A 54 11.20 0.34 -4.83
C VAL A 54 9.97 0.58 -3.95
N ALA A 55 9.63 -0.34 -3.05
CA ALA A 55 8.49 -0.19 -2.13
C ALA A 55 8.63 1.05 -1.24
N GLU A 56 9.83 1.30 -0.70
CA GLU A 56 10.14 2.46 0.17
C GLU A 56 10.11 3.79 -0.59
N SER A 57 10.42 3.78 -1.90
CA SER A 57 10.39 4.99 -2.73
C SER A 57 8.98 5.50 -3.03
N ILE A 58 7.95 4.66 -2.82
CA ILE A 58 6.58 5.01 -3.18
C ILE A 58 5.97 5.93 -2.11
N PRO A 59 5.52 7.14 -2.49
CA PRO A 59 4.89 8.06 -1.56
C PRO A 59 3.64 7.44 -0.92
N ARG A 60 3.50 7.61 0.39
CA ARG A 60 2.23 7.29 1.06
C ARG A 60 1.19 8.31 0.60
N PRO A 61 0.12 7.89 -0.09
CA PRO A 61 -0.92 8.82 -0.50
C PRO A 61 -1.62 9.39 0.74
N ALA A 62 -2.06 10.65 0.63
CA ALA A 62 -2.91 11.24 1.65
C ALA A 62 -4.18 10.41 1.79
N HIS A 63 -4.54 10.05 3.02
CA HIS A 63 -5.80 9.36 3.24
C HIS A 63 -6.93 10.38 2.99
N PRO A 64 -7.93 10.10 2.13
CA PRO A 64 -8.96 11.09 1.76
C PRO A 64 -9.74 11.68 2.95
N ARG A 65 -9.74 10.98 4.10
CA ARG A 65 -10.41 11.39 5.32
C ARG A 65 -9.50 12.10 6.34
N SER A 66 -8.22 12.32 6.04
CA SER A 66 -7.31 13.06 6.95
C SER A 66 -7.50 14.59 6.92
N ALA A 67 -8.47 15.08 6.14
CA ALA A 67 -8.81 16.50 6.00
C ALA A 67 -10.17 16.89 6.63
N LEU A 68 -10.81 15.98 7.38
CA LEU A 68 -12.09 16.20 8.06
C LEU A 68 -11.97 16.00 9.58
#